data_AF-A0AAP5N2F7-F1
#
_entry.id   AF-A0AAP5N2F7-F1
#
_cell.length_a   1.000
_cell.length_b   1.000
_cell.length_c   1.000
_cell.angle_alpha   90.00
_cell.angle_beta   90.00
_cell.angle_gamma   90.00
#
_symmetry.space_group_name_H-M   'P 1'
#
loop_
_entity.id
_entity.type
_entity.pdbx_description
1 polymer ?
#
loop_
_entity_poly.entity_id
_entity_poly.type
_entity_poly.pdbx_seq_one_letter_code
_entity_poly.pdbx_strand_id
1 'polypeptide(L)'
;MAPKKKAFTDNAVVALIEFPDYKHNQIKKGQMFWTADFSPVHYKQLLFNPNGYTTKEGFKTDTMTQYYNEQSAATWNPNGTVTPWIMAQNNAAYYGAHKGSSKDANPRELVKGTLEAIGKQIAGNEALYDQRDPYDLDGDGNTMEPDGILDNLFIVHSGMGEDAIWAHRSTLRQPVEIPGTKLKAYDYIIQPEDGAIGVFVHEYGHNLGLPDEYDTAYSGSGSPIEAWSVMSGGSWSGQIPGTEPTGFSPWAKLFLSKTYGLDWPTAKTTNFDELKNKQNVTLSEAVEQKKKGKILKIDLPDVPKQAPTQPIEGKNAYFSTKGDRLTTSMMSTPLDLTESKSVQLTFDSWRDIEKGYDFLNVNAIDESGGKTKVKAYSDTTGKWVTEKMDLSGFVGKKVKLEFEYVTDEYTSGEGAFLDNIQVEADGSIILKDQAEGTGEFTLNGFKVFDGSPTYFPNYYLVEYRTHNGVDKGLLHRSVPYDPGMVVWYYDGRYEEDNQTGKHPGYGFLGVVDAHQTALKDKAGKAAKTSVQIKDAAFGFDKTRPIQFGDVTQLGLPGIPTFSDGLDYSTPFNPAGGKILPKNGINIKLKSENKRQGNILLEVSIAKK
;
A
#
# COMPACT_ATOMS: atom_id res chain seq x y z
N MET A 1 -5.99 -38.54 -10.34
CA MET A 1 -5.16 -37.38 -9.93
C MET A 1 -5.64 -36.20 -10.75
N ALA A 2 -6.08 -35.11 -10.11
CA ALA A 2 -6.35 -33.89 -10.86
C ALA A 2 -5.04 -33.45 -11.54
N PRO A 3 -5.06 -33.00 -12.81
CA PRO A 3 -3.87 -32.47 -13.44
C PRO A 3 -3.32 -31.33 -12.56
N LYS A 4 -2.04 -31.42 -12.17
CA LYS A 4 -1.35 -30.32 -11.48
C LYS A 4 -1.54 -29.09 -12.36
N LYS A 5 -2.19 -28.04 -11.83
CA LYS A 5 -2.23 -26.75 -12.53
C LYS A 5 -0.80 -26.32 -12.81
N LYS A 6 -0.56 -25.86 -14.04
CA LYS A 6 0.77 -25.41 -14.49
C LYS A 6 1.16 -24.21 -13.63
N ALA A 7 2.30 -24.30 -12.96
CA ALA A 7 2.80 -23.19 -12.17
C ALA A 7 3.21 -22.04 -13.10
N PHE A 8 2.92 -20.81 -12.70
CA PHE A 8 3.34 -19.60 -13.41
C PHE A 8 4.81 -19.31 -13.09
N THR A 9 5.59 -18.99 -14.12
CA THR A 9 7.00 -18.61 -13.96
C THR A 9 7.11 -17.13 -14.32
N ASP A 10 7.38 -16.30 -13.33
CA ASP A 10 7.52 -14.86 -13.52
C ASP A 10 9.01 -14.54 -13.63
N ASN A 11 9.47 -14.23 -14.84
CA ASN A 11 10.91 -14.04 -15.07
C ASN A 11 11.34 -12.61 -14.79
N ALA A 12 12.56 -12.48 -14.29
CA ALA A 12 13.18 -11.22 -13.97
C ALA A 12 14.58 -11.10 -14.56
N VAL A 13 15.01 -9.87 -14.80
CA VAL A 13 16.41 -9.56 -15.11
C VAL A 13 17.02 -8.83 -13.92
N VAL A 14 18.15 -9.33 -13.43
CA VAL A 14 18.92 -8.70 -12.37
C VAL A 14 20.17 -8.09 -12.98
N ALA A 15 20.23 -6.77 -13.05
CA ALA A 15 21.40 -6.03 -13.48
C ALA A 15 22.30 -5.70 -12.29
N LEU A 16 23.55 -6.16 -12.34
CA LEU A 16 24.57 -5.82 -11.35
C LEU A 16 25.37 -4.63 -11.85
N ILE A 17 25.48 -3.57 -11.04
CA ILE A 17 26.17 -2.34 -11.42
C ILE A 17 27.11 -1.83 -10.32
N GLU A 18 28.35 -1.55 -10.68
CA GLU A 18 29.37 -1.03 -9.77
C GLU A 18 29.83 0.38 -10.17
N PHE A 19 30.43 1.11 -9.23
CA PHE A 19 30.86 2.48 -9.45
C PHE A 19 32.38 2.58 -9.68
N PRO A 20 32.88 3.59 -10.41
CA PRO A 20 34.32 3.78 -10.61
C PRO A 20 35.11 3.93 -9.31
N ASP A 21 34.52 4.57 -8.29
CA ASP A 21 35.11 4.82 -6.98
C ASP A 21 34.77 3.78 -5.92
N TYR A 22 33.74 2.96 -6.15
CA TYR A 22 33.34 1.89 -5.25
C TYR A 22 32.94 0.66 -6.06
N LYS A 23 33.80 -0.36 -6.06
CA LYS A 23 33.56 -1.62 -6.78
C LYS A 23 32.86 -2.64 -5.89
N HIS A 24 32.22 -3.65 -6.48
CA HIS A 24 31.68 -4.76 -5.71
C HIS A 24 32.80 -5.52 -4.96
N ASN A 25 32.41 -6.33 -3.98
CA ASN A 25 33.26 -7.07 -3.05
C ASN A 25 34.15 -6.20 -2.14
N GLN A 26 33.77 -4.94 -1.92
CA GLN A 26 34.47 -4.03 -0.99
C GLN A 26 33.78 -3.90 0.37
N ILE A 27 32.57 -4.46 0.52
CA ILE A 27 31.84 -4.48 1.79
C ILE A 27 32.58 -5.34 2.81
N LYS A 28 32.81 -4.76 4.00
CA LYS A 28 33.44 -5.47 5.13
C LYS A 28 32.40 -6.34 5.85
N LYS A 29 32.80 -7.56 6.21
CA LYS A 29 31.98 -8.47 7.01
C LYS A 29 31.58 -7.82 8.34
N GLY A 30 30.27 -7.77 8.61
CA GLY A 30 29.68 -7.18 9.81
C GLY A 30 28.58 -8.04 10.42
N GLN A 31 27.60 -7.40 11.04
CA GLN A 31 26.41 -8.07 11.60
C GLN A 31 25.25 -8.23 10.59
N MET A 32 25.34 -7.55 9.45
CA MET A 32 24.39 -7.68 8.33
C MET A 32 24.78 -8.83 7.41
N PHE A 33 23.91 -9.15 6.46
CA PHE A 33 24.15 -10.17 5.45
C PHE A 33 25.43 -9.89 4.67
N TRP A 34 26.23 -10.94 4.44
CA TRP A 34 27.52 -10.80 3.79
C TRP A 34 27.97 -12.14 3.20
N THR A 35 28.61 -12.09 2.03
CA THR A 35 29.36 -13.21 1.47
C THR A 35 30.72 -12.72 0.96
N ALA A 36 31.70 -13.61 0.83
CA ALA A 36 33.04 -13.25 0.37
C ALA A 36 33.09 -12.91 -1.13
N ASP A 37 32.04 -13.27 -1.88
CA ASP A 37 31.96 -13.03 -3.31
C ASP A 37 30.51 -12.81 -3.78
N PHE A 38 30.11 -11.55 -3.87
CA PHE A 38 28.88 -11.03 -4.45
C PHE A 38 28.88 -11.17 -5.99
N SER A 39 29.04 -12.40 -6.47
CA SER A 39 29.11 -12.73 -7.89
C SER A 39 27.71 -12.80 -8.55
N PRO A 40 27.61 -12.79 -9.88
CA PRO A 40 26.36 -13.12 -10.58
C PRO A 40 25.76 -14.47 -10.16
N VAL A 41 26.62 -15.45 -9.84
CA VAL A 41 26.18 -16.77 -9.33
C VAL A 41 25.53 -16.63 -7.97
N HIS A 42 26.07 -15.78 -7.08
CA HIS A 42 25.47 -15.52 -5.78
C HIS A 42 24.02 -15.04 -5.92
N TYR A 43 23.78 -13.96 -6.67
CA TYR A 43 22.42 -13.43 -6.85
C TYR A 43 21.50 -14.39 -7.59
N LYS A 44 22.01 -15.13 -8.59
CA LYS A 44 21.22 -16.16 -9.28
C LYS A 44 20.72 -17.23 -8.31
N GLN A 45 21.55 -17.64 -7.34
CA GLN A 45 21.16 -18.62 -6.32
C GLN A 45 20.26 -18.01 -5.25
N LEU A 46 20.62 -16.84 -4.72
CA LEU A 46 19.89 -16.13 -3.67
C LEU A 46 18.44 -15.83 -4.08
N LEU A 47 18.23 -15.43 -5.33
CA LEU A 47 16.91 -15.05 -5.82
C LEU A 47 16.16 -16.23 -6.43
N PHE A 48 16.82 -17.09 -7.21
CA PHE A 48 16.10 -18.01 -8.10
C PHE A 48 16.24 -19.51 -7.81
N ASN A 49 16.94 -19.92 -6.73
CA ASN A 49 17.04 -21.34 -6.38
C ASN A 49 15.79 -21.80 -5.59
N PRO A 50 15.00 -22.78 -6.04
CA PRO A 50 13.76 -23.18 -5.36
C PRO A 50 13.97 -23.97 -4.06
N ASN A 51 15.21 -24.40 -3.76
CA ASN A 51 15.52 -25.32 -2.66
C ASN A 51 16.41 -24.70 -1.58
N GLY A 52 16.44 -23.37 -1.49
CA GLY A 52 17.34 -22.64 -0.60
C GLY A 52 18.76 -22.52 -1.15
N TYR A 53 19.59 -21.71 -0.49
CA TYR A 53 20.95 -21.44 -0.91
C TYR A 53 21.91 -21.51 0.28
N THR A 54 23.09 -22.12 0.07
CA THR A 54 24.18 -22.08 1.05
C THR A 54 25.30 -21.23 0.47
N THR A 55 25.66 -20.15 1.16
CA THR A 55 26.77 -19.28 0.74
C THR A 55 28.09 -20.04 0.78
N LYS A 56 29.14 -19.50 0.15
CA LYS A 56 30.49 -20.11 0.15
C LYS A 56 31.03 -20.30 1.58
N GLU A 57 30.56 -19.49 2.53
CA GLU A 57 30.95 -19.51 3.94
C GLU A 57 30.15 -20.53 4.77
N GLY A 58 29.19 -21.25 4.16
CA GLY A 58 28.37 -22.26 4.82
C GLY A 58 27.09 -21.73 5.47
N PHE A 59 26.75 -20.45 5.28
CA PHE A 59 25.50 -19.89 5.78
C PHE A 59 24.33 -20.37 4.91
N LYS A 60 23.32 -20.98 5.53
CA LYS A 60 22.10 -21.44 4.85
C LYS A 60 21.04 -20.35 4.93
N THR A 61 20.53 -19.93 3.79
CA THR A 61 19.46 -18.94 3.66
C THR A 61 18.33 -19.50 2.82
N ASP A 62 17.11 -19.06 3.10
CA ASP A 62 16.03 -19.21 2.13
C ASP A 62 16.32 -18.33 0.91
N THR A 63 15.52 -18.48 -0.14
CA THR A 63 15.63 -17.73 -1.39
C THR A 63 14.28 -17.11 -1.76
N MET A 64 14.30 -16.14 -2.67
CA MET A 64 13.07 -15.50 -3.13
C MET A 64 12.13 -16.50 -3.83
N THR A 65 12.62 -17.37 -4.73
CA THR A 65 11.77 -18.41 -5.34
C THR A 65 11.19 -19.39 -4.33
N GLN A 66 11.98 -19.83 -3.35
CA GLN A 66 11.49 -20.71 -2.29
C GLN A 66 10.39 -20.02 -1.47
N TYR A 67 10.59 -18.74 -1.12
CA TYR A 67 9.61 -17.93 -0.40
C TYR A 67 8.27 -17.84 -1.16
N TYR A 68 8.31 -17.43 -2.43
CA TYR A 68 7.09 -17.27 -3.24
C TYR A 68 6.41 -18.60 -3.53
N ASN A 69 7.17 -19.67 -3.70
CA ASN A 69 6.59 -21.01 -3.78
C ASN A 69 5.84 -21.37 -2.51
N GLU A 70 6.42 -21.12 -1.34
CA GLU A 70 5.78 -21.38 -0.07
C GLU A 70 4.51 -20.53 0.15
N GLN A 71 4.53 -19.25 -0.26
CA GLN A 71 3.36 -18.37 -0.10
C GLN A 71 2.23 -18.67 -1.09
N SER A 72 2.53 -19.22 -2.27
CA SER A 72 1.59 -19.44 -3.38
C SER A 72 1.17 -20.90 -3.59
N ALA A 73 1.49 -21.81 -2.65
CA ALA A 73 1.29 -23.25 -2.82
C ALA A 73 1.97 -23.81 -4.10
N ALA A 74 3.20 -23.32 -4.36
CA ALA A 74 4.06 -23.64 -5.50
C ALA A 74 3.48 -23.28 -6.88
N THR A 75 2.57 -22.31 -6.95
CA THR A 75 1.98 -21.87 -8.23
C THR A 75 2.57 -20.59 -8.79
N TRP A 76 3.35 -19.84 -8.01
CA TRP A 76 4.08 -18.64 -8.44
C TRP A 76 5.59 -18.83 -8.24
N ASN A 77 6.33 -18.94 -9.35
CA ASN A 77 7.77 -19.23 -9.36
C ASN A 77 8.56 -18.08 -9.98
N PRO A 78 9.12 -17.16 -9.17
CA PRO A 78 10.12 -16.23 -9.66
C PRO A 78 11.30 -17.00 -10.28
N ASN A 79 11.77 -16.56 -11.44
CA ASN A 79 13.00 -17.03 -12.08
C ASN A 79 13.66 -15.86 -12.81
N GLY A 80 14.80 -16.06 -13.46
CA GLY A 80 15.41 -14.95 -14.18
C GLY A 80 16.82 -15.16 -14.66
N THR A 81 17.47 -14.07 -15.03
CA THR A 81 18.88 -14.04 -15.41
C THR A 81 19.59 -12.92 -14.66
N VAL A 82 20.91 -13.02 -14.54
CA VAL A 82 21.75 -12.05 -13.83
C VAL A 82 22.87 -11.62 -14.75
N THR A 83 23.05 -10.31 -14.95
CA THR A 83 24.13 -9.79 -15.77
C THR A 83 25.49 -9.96 -15.07
N PRO A 84 26.61 -9.90 -15.79
CA PRO A 84 27.89 -9.54 -15.18
C PRO A 84 27.79 -8.18 -14.48
N TRP A 85 28.75 -7.88 -13.58
CA TRP A 85 28.90 -6.52 -13.04
C TRP A 85 29.24 -5.54 -14.16
N ILE A 86 28.45 -4.47 -14.26
CA ILE A 86 28.60 -3.39 -15.24
C ILE A 86 29.19 -2.18 -14.53
N MET A 87 30.09 -1.45 -15.18
CA MET A 87 30.62 -0.21 -14.63
C MET A 87 29.67 0.96 -14.92
N ALA A 88 29.26 1.69 -13.89
CA ALA A 88 28.50 2.92 -14.01
C ALA A 88 29.34 4.03 -14.66
N GLN A 89 28.68 4.99 -15.32
CA GLN A 89 29.36 6.10 -15.97
C GLN A 89 29.93 7.12 -14.98
N ASN A 90 29.34 7.24 -13.80
CA ASN A 90 29.72 8.17 -12.76
C ASN A 90 29.95 7.45 -11.42
N ASN A 91 30.54 8.18 -10.47
CA ASN A 91 30.74 7.73 -9.10
C ASN A 91 29.43 7.57 -8.32
N ALA A 92 29.44 6.80 -7.24
CA ALA A 92 28.26 6.50 -6.43
C ALA A 92 27.46 7.76 -6.03
N ALA A 93 28.17 8.80 -5.55
CA ALA A 93 27.56 10.06 -5.12
C ALA A 93 26.78 10.81 -6.22
N TYR A 94 27.10 10.61 -7.51
CA TYR A 94 26.29 11.20 -8.58
C TYR A 94 24.85 10.65 -8.57
N TYR A 95 24.68 9.40 -8.17
CA TYR A 95 23.40 8.71 -8.19
C TYR A 95 22.68 8.75 -6.84
N GLY A 96 23.39 8.50 -5.73
CA GLY A 96 22.79 8.32 -4.39
C GLY A 96 22.96 9.49 -3.41
N ALA A 97 23.77 10.52 -3.72
CA ALA A 97 23.92 11.63 -2.77
C ALA A 97 22.61 12.42 -2.59
N HIS A 98 22.44 13.00 -1.41
CA HIS A 98 21.30 13.86 -1.12
C HIS A 98 21.34 15.15 -1.94
N LYS A 99 20.21 15.52 -2.56
CA LYS A 99 20.07 16.76 -3.34
C LYS A 99 18.78 17.48 -2.97
N GLY A 100 18.90 18.54 -2.17
CA GLY A 100 17.73 19.27 -1.64
C GLY A 100 16.92 18.37 -0.69
N SER A 101 15.64 18.16 -0.99
CA SER A 101 14.79 17.19 -0.27
C SER A 101 14.89 15.75 -0.79
N SER A 102 15.56 15.52 -1.93
CA SER A 102 15.72 14.17 -2.48
C SER A 102 16.81 13.41 -1.74
N LYS A 103 16.49 12.22 -1.25
CA LYS A 103 17.45 11.31 -0.62
C LYS A 103 18.37 10.62 -1.64
N ASP A 104 17.93 10.45 -2.89
CA ASP A 104 18.73 9.92 -3.99
C ASP A 104 18.75 10.91 -5.17
N ALA A 105 19.92 11.32 -5.65
CA ALA A 105 20.03 12.36 -6.67
C ALA A 105 19.54 11.90 -8.06
N ASN A 106 19.99 10.75 -8.56
CA ASN A 106 19.77 10.29 -9.93
C ASN A 106 19.59 8.75 -10.09
N PRO A 107 18.83 8.03 -9.24
CA PRO A 107 18.71 6.57 -9.32
C PRO A 107 18.17 6.08 -10.68
N ARG A 108 17.25 6.83 -11.29
CA ARG A 108 16.70 6.53 -12.63
C ARG A 108 17.74 6.57 -13.74
N GLU A 109 18.76 7.42 -13.63
CA GLU A 109 19.86 7.44 -14.61
C GLU A 109 20.78 6.24 -14.45
N LEU A 110 20.94 5.73 -13.22
CA LEU A 110 21.66 4.47 -12.98
C LEU A 110 20.94 3.29 -13.65
N VAL A 111 19.62 3.21 -13.48
CA VAL A 111 18.75 2.21 -14.12
C VAL A 111 18.89 2.27 -15.65
N LYS A 112 18.82 3.47 -16.25
CA LYS A 112 19.02 3.61 -17.71
C LYS A 112 20.40 3.11 -18.16
N GLY A 113 21.42 3.28 -17.34
CA GLY A 113 22.78 2.80 -17.59
C GLY A 113 22.92 1.28 -17.68
N THR A 114 21.94 0.49 -17.19
CA THR A 114 21.98 -0.98 -17.25
C THR A 114 21.24 -1.56 -18.46
N LEU A 115 20.40 -0.76 -19.15
CA LEU A 115 19.46 -1.26 -20.18
C LEU A 115 20.15 -1.96 -21.35
N GLU A 116 21.35 -1.55 -21.76
CA GLU A 116 22.08 -2.23 -22.83
C GLU A 116 22.48 -3.66 -22.44
N ALA A 117 22.93 -3.86 -21.20
CA ALA A 117 23.31 -5.19 -20.71
C ALA A 117 22.08 -6.09 -20.50
N ILE A 118 20.97 -5.51 -20.01
CA ILE A 118 19.67 -6.18 -19.89
C ILE A 118 19.20 -6.65 -21.27
N GLY A 119 19.24 -5.76 -22.27
CA GLY A 119 18.84 -6.10 -23.63
C GLY A 119 19.64 -7.27 -24.21
N LYS A 120 20.98 -7.25 -24.03
CA LYS A 120 21.85 -8.39 -24.41
C LYS A 120 21.48 -9.69 -23.71
N GLN A 121 20.98 -9.62 -22.48
CA GLN A 121 20.64 -10.79 -21.68
C GLN A 121 19.32 -11.46 -22.12
N ILE A 122 18.36 -10.69 -22.63
CA ILE A 122 17.00 -11.16 -22.94
C ILE A 122 16.62 -11.14 -24.42
N ALA A 123 17.43 -10.54 -25.30
CA ALA A 123 17.15 -10.46 -26.73
C ALA A 123 16.76 -11.83 -27.33
N GLY A 124 15.64 -11.85 -28.04
CA GLY A 124 15.06 -13.06 -28.63
C GLY A 124 14.26 -13.95 -27.68
N ASN A 125 14.15 -13.59 -26.40
CA ASN A 125 13.36 -14.29 -25.38
C ASN A 125 12.35 -13.36 -24.67
N GLU A 126 11.98 -12.24 -25.30
CA GLU A 126 11.18 -11.16 -24.70
C GLU A 126 9.87 -11.66 -24.09
N ALA A 127 9.18 -12.60 -24.75
CA ALA A 127 7.92 -13.17 -24.27
C ALA A 127 8.01 -13.93 -22.93
N LEU A 128 9.21 -14.23 -22.44
CA LEU A 128 9.40 -14.79 -21.09
C LEU A 128 9.38 -13.71 -20.01
N TYR A 129 9.61 -12.45 -20.38
CA TYR A 129 9.85 -11.32 -19.48
C TYR A 129 8.77 -10.22 -19.60
N ASP A 130 7.74 -10.47 -20.40
CA ASP A 130 6.58 -9.62 -20.64
C ASP A 130 5.37 -10.56 -20.70
N GLN A 131 4.73 -10.71 -19.54
CA GLN A 131 3.65 -11.68 -19.29
C GLN A 131 2.50 -11.06 -18.46
N ARG A 132 2.68 -9.83 -17.95
CA ARG A 132 1.72 -9.16 -17.06
C ARG A 132 1.49 -7.73 -17.54
N ASP A 133 0.26 -7.27 -17.39
CA ASP A 133 -0.14 -5.88 -17.60
C ASP A 133 -0.67 -5.34 -16.27
N PRO A 134 0.22 -4.92 -15.34
CA PRO A 134 -0.22 -4.42 -14.04
C PRO A 134 -0.99 -3.10 -14.13
N TYR A 135 -0.96 -2.42 -15.28
CA TYR A 135 -1.59 -1.12 -15.50
C TYR A 135 -2.89 -1.20 -16.30
N ASP A 136 -3.25 -2.38 -16.83
CA ASP A 136 -4.42 -2.60 -17.68
C ASP A 136 -4.44 -1.58 -18.82
N LEU A 137 -3.33 -1.50 -19.58
CA LEU A 137 -3.07 -0.44 -20.55
C LEU A 137 -4.10 -0.42 -21.70
N ASP A 138 -4.75 -1.54 -21.99
CA ASP A 138 -5.82 -1.64 -22.98
C ASP A 138 -7.25 -1.58 -22.39
N GLY A 139 -7.36 -1.62 -21.06
CA GLY A 139 -8.59 -1.44 -20.30
C GLY A 139 -9.57 -2.61 -20.42
N ASP A 140 -9.08 -3.81 -20.74
CA ASP A 140 -9.91 -5.01 -20.88
C ASP A 140 -10.11 -5.78 -19.55
N GLY A 141 -9.35 -5.40 -18.51
CA GLY A 141 -9.40 -5.96 -17.17
C GLY A 141 -8.55 -7.22 -16.95
N ASN A 142 -7.75 -7.64 -17.92
CA ASN A 142 -6.90 -8.83 -17.86
C ASN A 142 -5.42 -8.48 -17.63
N THR A 143 -5.04 -8.37 -16.36
CA THR A 143 -3.65 -8.04 -15.95
C THR A 143 -2.61 -9.16 -16.15
N MET A 144 -2.98 -10.30 -16.77
CA MET A 144 -2.13 -11.46 -16.99
C MET A 144 -1.87 -11.70 -18.49
N GLU A 145 -1.50 -10.62 -19.18
CA GLU A 145 -1.12 -10.61 -20.59
C GLU A 145 0.02 -9.61 -20.83
N PRO A 146 0.73 -9.69 -21.98
CA PRO A 146 1.86 -8.82 -22.25
C PRO A 146 1.43 -7.39 -22.61
N ASP A 147 2.15 -6.39 -22.09
CA ASP A 147 1.92 -4.96 -22.33
C ASP A 147 3.08 -4.28 -23.08
N GLY A 148 4.15 -5.01 -23.37
CA GLY A 148 5.37 -4.51 -24.00
C GLY A 148 6.37 -3.87 -23.03
N ILE A 149 6.14 -3.98 -21.73
CA ILE A 149 7.00 -3.54 -20.64
C ILE A 149 7.64 -4.77 -19.98
N LEU A 150 8.91 -4.63 -19.57
CA LEU A 150 9.62 -5.67 -18.83
C LEU A 150 8.96 -5.87 -17.46
N ASP A 151 8.40 -7.05 -17.21
CA ASP A 151 7.65 -7.40 -15.99
C ASP A 151 8.44 -7.11 -14.71
N ASN A 152 9.74 -7.47 -14.70
CA ASN A 152 10.56 -7.50 -13.50
C ASN A 152 12.01 -7.09 -13.79
N LEU A 153 12.38 -5.88 -13.36
CA LEU A 153 13.73 -5.36 -13.42
C LEU A 153 14.29 -5.13 -12.02
N PHE A 154 15.33 -5.89 -11.67
CA PHE A 154 16.11 -5.68 -10.45
C PHE A 154 17.45 -5.03 -10.80
N ILE A 155 17.84 -4.03 -10.03
CA ILE A 155 19.16 -3.41 -10.04
C ILE A 155 19.82 -3.71 -8.70
N VAL A 156 21.01 -4.28 -8.72
CA VAL A 156 21.86 -4.39 -7.52
C VAL A 156 23.08 -3.53 -7.72
N HIS A 157 23.24 -2.51 -6.88
CA HIS A 157 24.38 -1.61 -6.96
C HIS A 157 25.46 -1.96 -5.92
N SER A 158 26.73 -1.77 -6.26
CA SER A 158 27.83 -1.98 -5.30
C SER A 158 27.80 -0.98 -4.14
N GLY A 159 28.27 -1.40 -2.97
CA GLY A 159 28.57 -0.52 -1.85
C GLY A 159 27.44 -0.15 -0.89
N MET A 160 27.85 0.56 0.16
CA MET A 160 27.04 0.96 1.32
C MET A 160 27.48 2.35 1.82
N GLY A 161 26.63 3.06 2.58
CA GLY A 161 26.99 4.32 3.24
C GLY A 161 26.05 5.48 2.94
N GLU A 162 26.49 6.70 3.24
CA GLU A 162 25.70 7.94 3.14
C GLU A 162 25.28 8.29 1.71
N ASP A 163 26.09 7.91 0.71
CA ASP A 163 25.82 8.11 -0.72
C ASP A 163 25.23 6.85 -1.40
N ALA A 164 24.90 5.80 -0.63
CA ALA A 164 24.27 4.60 -1.18
C ALA A 164 22.80 4.86 -1.47
N ILE A 165 22.33 4.33 -2.60
CA ILE A 165 20.92 4.45 -2.97
C ILE A 165 20.07 3.66 -1.98
N TRP A 166 19.01 4.28 -1.47
CA TRP A 166 18.08 3.57 -0.58
C TRP A 166 17.36 2.46 -1.35
N ALA A 167 17.20 1.29 -0.74
CA ALA A 167 16.47 0.17 -1.34
C ALA A 167 15.00 0.54 -1.58
N HIS A 168 14.53 0.46 -2.83
CA HIS A 168 13.13 0.78 -3.16
C HIS A 168 12.69 0.19 -4.51
N ARG A 169 11.37 0.16 -4.72
CA ARG A 169 10.69 0.00 -6.01
C ARG A 169 10.15 1.35 -6.48
N SER A 170 10.38 1.70 -7.74
CA SER A 170 9.84 2.92 -8.35
C SER A 170 9.67 2.74 -9.86
N THR A 171 9.32 3.82 -10.55
CA THR A 171 9.15 3.88 -12.01
C THR A 171 10.20 4.81 -12.62
N LEU A 172 10.61 4.55 -13.84
CA LEU A 172 11.16 5.57 -14.72
C LEU A 172 10.08 6.63 -15.00
N ARG A 173 10.47 7.84 -15.40
CA ARG A 173 9.49 8.92 -15.66
C ARG A 173 8.52 8.62 -16.80
N GLN A 174 8.93 7.73 -17.68
CA GLN A 174 8.17 7.20 -18.81
C GLN A 174 8.82 5.88 -19.22
N PRO A 175 8.10 4.98 -19.90
CA PRO A 175 8.70 3.77 -20.46
C PRO A 175 9.90 4.10 -21.38
N VAL A 176 11.02 3.40 -21.19
CA VAL A 176 12.27 3.59 -21.96
C VAL A 176 12.60 2.32 -22.71
N GLU A 177 12.90 2.41 -24.01
CA GLU A 177 13.27 1.25 -24.82
C GLU A 177 14.49 0.49 -24.25
N ILE A 178 14.42 -0.84 -24.24
CA ILE A 178 15.55 -1.71 -23.90
C ILE A 178 16.29 -2.06 -25.19
N PRO A 179 17.52 -1.57 -25.40
CA PRO A 179 18.23 -1.75 -26.67
C PRO A 179 18.37 -3.21 -27.08
N GLY A 180 18.06 -3.50 -28.35
CA GLY A 180 18.15 -4.85 -28.91
C GLY A 180 16.96 -5.76 -28.62
N THR A 181 15.89 -5.24 -28.02
CA THR A 181 14.64 -5.97 -27.73
C THR A 181 13.42 -5.17 -28.19
N LYS A 182 12.22 -5.76 -28.08
CA LYS A 182 10.95 -5.05 -28.29
C LYS A 182 10.37 -4.43 -27.02
N LEU A 183 10.98 -4.69 -25.86
CA LEU A 183 10.44 -4.30 -24.56
C LEU A 183 10.89 -2.90 -24.16
N LYS A 184 10.13 -2.30 -23.25
CA LYS A 184 10.49 -1.08 -22.54
C LYS A 184 10.72 -1.39 -21.06
N ALA A 185 11.65 -0.69 -20.43
CA ALA A 185 11.77 -0.65 -18.98
C ALA A 185 10.87 0.48 -18.45
N TYR A 186 10.16 0.22 -17.36
CA TYR A 186 9.40 1.24 -16.66
C TYR A 186 9.57 1.06 -15.16
N ASP A 187 9.05 -0.04 -14.62
CA ASP A 187 9.23 -0.42 -13.22
C ASP A 187 10.64 -0.95 -12.97
N TYR A 188 11.19 -0.58 -11.81
CA TYR A 188 12.46 -1.13 -11.34
C TYR A 188 12.46 -1.27 -9.82
N ILE A 189 13.19 -2.28 -9.37
CA ILE A 189 13.55 -2.53 -7.98
C ILE A 189 15.05 -2.30 -7.85
N ILE A 190 15.51 -1.43 -6.96
CA ILE A 190 16.93 -1.18 -6.73
C ILE A 190 17.33 -1.56 -5.31
N GLN A 191 18.43 -2.30 -5.17
CA GLN A 191 18.91 -2.86 -3.92
C GLN A 191 20.42 -2.67 -3.76
N PRO A 192 20.93 -2.55 -2.53
CA PRO A 192 22.36 -2.59 -2.27
C PRO A 192 22.93 -4.00 -2.45
N GLU A 193 24.24 -4.06 -2.64
CA GLU A 193 25.02 -5.29 -2.85
C GLU A 193 24.82 -6.34 -1.75
N ASP A 194 24.70 -5.90 -0.50
CA ASP A 194 24.51 -6.75 0.68
C ASP A 194 23.03 -7.01 1.04
N GLY A 195 22.11 -6.72 0.11
CA GLY A 195 20.70 -7.00 0.27
C GLY A 195 20.44 -8.47 0.66
N ALA A 196 19.76 -8.68 1.79
CA ALA A 196 19.26 -9.99 2.18
C ALA A 196 17.93 -10.28 1.47
N ILE A 197 17.52 -11.56 1.42
CA ILE A 197 16.32 -11.97 0.66
C ILE A 197 15.04 -11.25 1.05
N GLY A 198 14.89 -10.82 2.31
CA GLY A 198 13.68 -10.21 2.80
C GLY A 198 13.37 -8.88 2.14
N VAL A 199 14.39 -8.08 1.79
CA VAL A 199 14.17 -6.81 1.06
C VAL A 199 13.82 -7.09 -0.40
N PHE A 200 14.48 -8.06 -1.05
CA PHE A 200 14.08 -8.48 -2.41
C PHE A 200 12.64 -8.99 -2.48
N VAL A 201 12.23 -9.79 -1.49
CA VAL A 201 10.85 -10.31 -1.39
C VAL A 201 9.86 -9.16 -1.16
N HIS A 202 10.15 -8.24 -0.26
CA HIS A 202 9.30 -7.08 0.04
C HIS A 202 9.04 -6.23 -1.22
N GLU A 203 10.12 -5.88 -1.92
CA GLU A 203 10.05 -4.96 -3.07
C GLU A 203 9.45 -5.62 -4.31
N TYR A 204 9.68 -6.92 -4.48
CA TYR A 204 8.95 -7.67 -5.48
C TYR A 204 7.46 -7.81 -5.11
N GLY A 205 7.11 -7.83 -3.82
CA GLY A 205 5.73 -7.67 -3.36
C GLY A 205 5.07 -6.40 -3.90
N HIS A 206 5.76 -5.25 -3.89
CA HIS A 206 5.28 -4.03 -4.54
C HIS A 206 5.17 -4.16 -6.05
N ASN A 207 6.07 -4.91 -6.69
CA ASN A 207 5.98 -5.19 -8.13
C ASN A 207 4.80 -6.12 -8.50
N LEU A 208 4.22 -6.79 -7.50
CA LEU A 208 2.97 -7.53 -7.59
C LEU A 208 1.75 -6.70 -7.15
N GLY A 209 1.92 -5.41 -6.86
CA GLY A 209 0.83 -4.48 -6.51
C GLY A 209 0.47 -4.42 -5.03
N LEU A 210 1.27 -4.99 -4.13
CA LEU A 210 1.03 -4.87 -2.69
C LEU A 210 1.52 -3.52 -2.15
N PRO A 211 0.79 -2.87 -1.22
CA PRO A 211 1.24 -1.65 -0.57
C PRO A 211 2.18 -1.93 0.60
N ASP A 212 2.83 -0.87 1.07
CA ASP A 212 3.49 -0.88 2.37
C ASP A 212 2.46 -1.00 3.50
N GLU A 213 2.72 -1.91 4.44
CA GLU A 213 1.86 -2.13 5.60
C GLU A 213 2.38 -1.39 6.87
N TYR A 214 3.59 -0.83 6.83
CA TYR A 214 4.13 -0.02 7.93
C TYR A 214 3.68 1.45 7.88
N ASP A 215 3.97 2.20 8.94
CA ASP A 215 3.78 3.67 8.96
C ASP A 215 4.85 4.33 8.05
N THR A 216 4.50 4.58 6.79
CA THR A 216 5.40 5.12 5.75
C THR A 216 5.91 6.52 6.07
N ALA A 217 5.20 7.28 6.91
CA ALA A 217 5.63 8.60 7.37
C ALA A 217 6.52 8.54 8.62
N TYR A 218 6.71 7.36 9.22
CA TYR A 218 7.35 7.17 10.53
C TYR A 218 6.78 8.13 11.58
N SER A 219 5.47 8.36 11.51
CA SER A 219 4.76 9.39 12.27
C SER A 219 4.55 9.04 13.75
N GLY A 220 4.63 7.75 14.10
CA GLY A 220 4.39 7.25 15.45
C GLY A 220 5.42 6.22 15.92
N SER A 221 4.97 5.30 16.78
CA SER A 221 5.77 4.22 17.36
C SER A 221 5.86 2.95 16.50
N GLY A 222 5.24 2.98 15.30
CA GLY A 222 5.09 1.87 14.37
C GLY A 222 3.62 1.46 14.22
N SER A 223 3.18 1.11 13.01
CA SER A 223 1.85 0.55 12.76
C SER A 223 1.74 -0.83 13.42
N PRO A 224 0.54 -1.28 13.83
CA PRO A 224 0.37 -2.56 14.51
C PRO A 224 0.43 -3.76 13.54
N ILE A 225 1.51 -3.88 12.76
CA ILE A 225 1.79 -5.00 11.86
C ILE A 225 3.18 -5.55 12.13
N GLU A 226 4.22 -4.73 11.91
CA GLU A 226 5.61 -5.05 12.24
C GLU A 226 6.05 -6.41 11.66
N ALA A 227 6.63 -7.31 12.46
CA ALA A 227 7.13 -8.60 11.99
C ALA A 227 6.05 -9.59 11.54
N TRP A 228 4.76 -9.29 11.76
CA TRP A 228 3.66 -10.18 11.35
C TRP A 228 3.50 -10.28 9.83
N SER A 229 4.04 -9.34 9.06
CA SER A 229 3.99 -9.36 7.60
C SER A 229 5.31 -8.90 6.97
N VAL A 230 5.68 -9.53 5.86
CA VAL A 230 6.84 -9.11 5.04
C VAL A 230 6.66 -7.72 4.44
N MET A 231 5.42 -7.25 4.23
CA MET A 231 5.14 -5.89 3.73
C MET A 231 5.29 -4.81 4.83
N SER A 232 5.78 -5.22 6.01
CA SER A 232 6.13 -4.34 7.12
C SER A 232 7.50 -4.76 7.68
N GLY A 233 7.67 -4.84 9.00
CA GLY A 233 8.93 -5.22 9.64
C GLY A 233 9.37 -6.66 9.38
N GLY A 234 8.52 -7.53 8.82
CA GLY A 234 8.78 -8.95 8.58
C GLY A 234 9.91 -9.21 7.58
N SER A 235 10.18 -8.26 6.67
CA SER A 235 11.31 -8.31 5.72
C SER A 235 12.68 -8.28 6.38
N TRP A 236 12.77 -7.87 7.64
CA TRP A 236 14.02 -7.79 8.42
C TRP A 236 14.23 -8.95 9.40
N SER A 237 13.35 -9.96 9.39
CA SER A 237 13.47 -11.15 10.24
C SER A 237 14.62 -12.07 9.80
N GLY A 238 15.21 -12.79 10.75
CA GLY A 238 16.25 -13.80 10.52
C GLY A 238 17.39 -13.75 11.54
N GLN A 239 18.11 -14.86 11.67
CA GLN A 239 19.32 -14.94 12.51
C GLN A 239 20.36 -13.88 12.10
N ILE A 240 20.43 -13.63 10.80
CA ILE A 240 20.99 -12.43 10.23
C ILE A 240 19.80 -11.60 9.73
N PRO A 241 19.73 -10.29 10.00
CA PRO A 241 18.60 -9.47 9.59
C PRO A 241 18.27 -9.62 8.11
N GLY A 242 17.01 -9.96 7.83
CA GLY A 242 16.45 -10.11 6.49
C GLY A 242 16.71 -11.43 5.77
N THR A 243 17.33 -12.42 6.41
CA THR A 243 17.57 -13.74 5.77
C THR A 243 16.43 -14.72 5.95
N GLU A 244 15.44 -14.42 6.80
CA GLU A 244 14.29 -15.28 7.06
C GLU A 244 13.01 -14.42 7.16
N PRO A 245 12.57 -13.81 6.05
CA PRO A 245 11.38 -12.98 6.03
C PRO A 245 10.14 -13.79 6.43
N THR A 246 9.24 -13.17 7.18
CA THR A 246 7.98 -13.82 7.61
C THR A 246 6.96 -13.89 6.49
N GLY A 247 5.87 -14.63 6.66
CA GLY A 247 4.81 -14.73 5.65
C GLY A 247 4.09 -13.39 5.38
N PHE A 248 3.41 -13.31 4.24
CA PHE A 248 2.50 -12.20 3.94
C PHE A 248 1.36 -12.10 4.97
N SER A 249 0.85 -10.89 5.19
CA SER A 249 -0.43 -10.69 5.88
C SER A 249 -1.55 -11.47 5.18
N PRO A 250 -2.65 -11.81 5.88
CA PRO A 250 -3.79 -12.45 5.24
C PRO A 250 -4.44 -11.53 4.20
N TRP A 251 -4.35 -10.20 4.36
CA TRP A 251 -4.85 -9.25 3.37
C TRP A 251 -4.06 -9.34 2.07
N ALA A 252 -2.72 -9.29 2.16
CA ALA A 252 -1.83 -9.40 0.99
C ALA A 252 -2.03 -10.73 0.25
N LYS A 253 -2.21 -11.84 0.97
CA LYS A 253 -2.56 -13.14 0.36
C LYS A 253 -3.88 -13.10 -0.41
N LEU A 254 -4.90 -12.44 0.12
CA LEU A 254 -6.20 -12.30 -0.55
C LEU A 254 -6.14 -11.35 -1.74
N PHE A 255 -5.36 -10.27 -1.65
CA PHE A 255 -5.06 -9.38 -2.78
C PHE A 255 -4.44 -10.18 -3.92
N LEU A 256 -3.32 -10.88 -3.66
CA LEU A 256 -2.63 -11.69 -4.69
C LEU A 256 -3.55 -12.78 -5.27
N SER A 257 -4.40 -13.40 -4.45
CA SER A 257 -5.39 -14.35 -4.95
C SER A 257 -6.48 -13.71 -5.82
N LYS A 258 -6.86 -12.47 -5.56
CA LYS A 258 -7.85 -11.74 -6.37
C LYS A 258 -7.24 -11.31 -7.69
N THR A 259 -6.02 -10.78 -7.65
CA THR A 259 -5.30 -10.26 -8.82
C THR A 259 -4.85 -11.38 -9.76
N TYR A 260 -4.18 -12.41 -9.23
CA TYR A 260 -3.51 -13.42 -10.05
C TYR A 260 -4.18 -14.79 -10.04
N GLY A 261 -5.16 -15.02 -9.16
CA GLY A 261 -5.83 -16.31 -9.04
C GLY A 261 -4.86 -17.42 -8.58
N LEU A 262 -4.64 -18.43 -9.44
CA LEU A 262 -3.79 -19.60 -9.16
C LEU A 262 -4.14 -20.28 -7.82
N ASP A 263 -3.16 -20.78 -7.08
CA ASP A 263 -3.35 -21.36 -5.74
C ASP A 263 -2.82 -20.45 -4.61
N TRP A 264 -2.75 -19.13 -4.89
CA TRP A 264 -2.66 -18.13 -3.84
C TRP A 264 -3.78 -18.32 -2.80
N PRO A 265 -3.52 -18.08 -1.50
CA PRO A 265 -4.48 -18.41 -0.46
C PRO A 265 -5.81 -17.65 -0.58
N THR A 266 -6.90 -18.37 -0.34
CA THR A 266 -8.27 -17.84 -0.28
C THR A 266 -8.86 -17.99 1.12
N ALA A 267 -9.76 -17.09 1.49
CA ALA A 267 -10.46 -17.14 2.77
C ALA A 267 -11.68 -18.05 2.73
N LYS A 268 -11.98 -18.66 3.88
CA LYS A 268 -13.36 -19.02 4.23
C LYS A 268 -14.05 -17.74 4.71
N THR A 269 -15.04 -17.26 3.98
CA THR A 269 -15.80 -16.06 4.35
C THR A 269 -17.06 -16.41 5.13
N THR A 270 -17.39 -15.61 6.14
CA THR A 270 -18.71 -15.57 6.76
C THR A 270 -19.12 -14.12 6.96
N ASN A 271 -20.40 -13.84 6.88
CA ASN A 271 -20.94 -12.50 7.03
C ASN A 271 -21.53 -12.30 8.43
N PHE A 272 -21.58 -11.06 8.88
CA PHE A 272 -22.13 -10.67 10.18
C PHE A 272 -23.49 -11.32 10.48
N ASP A 273 -24.43 -11.29 9.53
CA ASP A 273 -25.76 -11.87 9.75
C ASP A 273 -25.77 -13.38 9.96
N GLU A 274 -24.82 -14.11 9.39
CA GLU A 274 -24.70 -15.57 9.54
C GLU A 274 -24.22 -15.94 10.95
N LEU A 275 -23.46 -15.05 11.60
CA LEU A 275 -22.90 -15.23 12.95
C LEU A 275 -23.91 -15.03 14.08
N LYS A 276 -25.18 -14.72 13.75
CA LYS A 276 -26.32 -14.90 14.66
C LYS A 276 -26.42 -16.35 15.16
N ASN A 277 -25.92 -17.30 14.36
CA ASN A 277 -25.69 -18.68 14.76
C ASN A 277 -24.19 -18.93 14.93
N LYS A 278 -23.81 -19.67 15.97
CA LYS A 278 -22.42 -20.05 16.21
C LYS A 278 -21.89 -20.91 15.07
N GLN A 279 -20.65 -20.66 14.64
CA GLN A 279 -19.98 -21.45 13.62
C GLN A 279 -18.64 -21.99 14.12
N ASN A 280 -18.33 -23.23 13.73
CA ASN A 280 -17.00 -23.79 13.95
C ASN A 280 -16.17 -23.70 12.67
N VAL A 281 -14.92 -23.28 12.80
CA VAL A 281 -13.98 -23.12 11.69
C VAL A 281 -12.65 -23.76 12.06
N THR A 282 -12.18 -24.71 11.25
CA THR A 282 -10.81 -25.22 11.36
C THR A 282 -9.91 -24.42 10.44
N LEU A 283 -8.80 -23.91 10.97
CA LEU A 283 -7.73 -23.29 10.19
C LEU A 283 -6.45 -24.12 10.32
N SER A 284 -5.76 -24.32 9.21
CA SER A 284 -4.37 -24.78 9.19
C SER A 284 -3.44 -23.58 9.36
N GLU A 285 -2.19 -23.84 9.72
CA GLU A 285 -1.16 -22.81 9.82
C GLU A 285 -0.98 -22.05 8.51
N ALA A 286 -0.61 -20.77 8.61
CA ALA A 286 -0.54 -19.87 7.47
C ALA A 286 0.44 -20.33 6.37
N VAL A 287 1.50 -21.05 6.76
CA VAL A 287 2.55 -21.60 5.89
C VAL A 287 2.18 -22.91 5.19
N GLU A 288 1.02 -23.50 5.51
CA GLU A 288 0.54 -24.72 4.86
C GLU A 288 0.41 -24.52 3.34
N GLN A 289 0.83 -25.53 2.56
CA GLN A 289 0.91 -25.48 1.10
C GLN A 289 -0.44 -25.79 0.44
N LYS A 290 -1.47 -25.04 0.82
CA LYS A 290 -2.86 -25.22 0.34
C LYS A 290 -3.52 -23.88 0.05
N LYS A 291 -4.34 -23.85 -0.99
CA LYS A 291 -5.16 -22.70 -1.36
C LYS A 291 -6.21 -22.30 -0.32
N LYS A 292 -6.84 -23.26 0.36
CA LYS A 292 -7.99 -23.03 1.25
C LYS A 292 -7.69 -23.44 2.69
N GLY A 293 -8.44 -22.87 3.63
CA GLY A 293 -8.45 -23.30 5.04
C GLY A 293 -7.35 -22.70 5.90
N LYS A 294 -6.74 -21.60 5.46
CA LYS A 294 -5.68 -20.88 6.21
C LYS A 294 -6.13 -19.52 6.76
N ILE A 295 -7.17 -18.96 6.15
CA ILE A 295 -7.69 -17.62 6.46
C ILE A 295 -9.20 -17.73 6.67
N LEU A 296 -9.70 -17.15 7.76
CA LEU A 296 -11.11 -16.85 7.97
C LEU A 296 -11.31 -15.34 7.76
N LYS A 297 -12.26 -14.96 6.91
CA LYS A 297 -12.69 -13.56 6.72
C LYS A 297 -14.09 -13.40 7.31
N ILE A 298 -14.27 -12.41 8.19
CA ILE A 298 -15.54 -12.10 8.81
C ILE A 298 -15.97 -10.71 8.32
N ASP A 299 -16.91 -10.70 7.38
CA ASP A 299 -17.44 -9.46 6.81
C ASP A 299 -18.42 -8.79 7.76
N LEU A 300 -18.19 -7.51 8.02
CA LEU A 300 -18.97 -6.68 8.93
C LEU A 300 -19.86 -5.73 8.13
N PRO A 301 -20.90 -5.14 8.75
CA PRO A 301 -21.61 -4.02 8.14
C PRO A 301 -20.62 -2.89 7.82
N ASP A 302 -20.79 -2.27 6.66
CA ASP A 302 -19.91 -1.19 6.21
C ASP A 302 -19.86 -0.05 7.24
N VAL A 303 -18.67 0.55 7.36
CA VAL A 303 -18.41 1.61 8.32
C VAL A 303 -18.52 2.97 7.62
N PRO A 304 -19.24 3.96 8.20
CA PRO A 304 -19.34 5.27 7.61
C PRO A 304 -18.06 6.08 7.84
N LYS A 305 -17.60 6.78 6.80
CA LYS A 305 -16.71 7.95 6.86
C LYS A 305 -17.59 9.19 6.68
N GLN A 306 -17.63 10.03 7.70
CA GLN A 306 -18.38 11.28 7.62
C GLN A 306 -17.79 12.17 6.53
N ALA A 307 -18.67 12.87 5.81
CA ALA A 307 -18.23 13.84 4.82
C ALA A 307 -17.43 14.96 5.51
N PRO A 308 -16.43 15.55 4.82
CA PRO A 308 -15.56 16.58 5.40
C PRO A 308 -16.31 17.90 5.67
N THR A 309 -17.47 18.08 5.03
CA THR A 309 -18.37 19.22 5.21
C THR A 309 -19.83 18.79 5.00
N GLN A 310 -20.76 19.70 5.26
CA GLN A 310 -22.19 19.58 4.94
C GLN A 310 -22.57 20.73 4.01
N PRO A 311 -23.64 20.59 3.18
CA PRO A 311 -24.21 21.72 2.43
C PRO A 311 -24.41 22.93 3.34
N ILE A 312 -24.01 24.13 2.88
CA ILE A 312 -24.03 25.33 3.72
C ILE A 312 -25.45 25.87 3.88
N GLU A 313 -26.27 25.71 2.85
CA GLU A 313 -27.70 26.01 2.83
C GLU A 313 -28.45 24.83 2.21
N GLY A 314 -29.73 24.66 2.56
CA GLY A 314 -30.53 23.59 1.96
C GLY A 314 -30.08 22.18 2.37
N LYS A 315 -30.20 21.24 1.42
CA LYS A 315 -29.90 19.81 1.57
C LYS A 315 -28.79 19.34 0.64
N ASN A 316 -28.48 20.09 -0.41
CA ASN A 316 -27.56 19.66 -1.45
C ASN A 316 -26.47 20.70 -1.71
N ALA A 317 -25.33 20.23 -2.18
CA ALA A 317 -24.27 21.06 -2.77
C ALA A 317 -23.68 20.33 -3.98
N TYR A 318 -22.93 21.03 -4.82
CA TYR A 318 -22.14 20.38 -5.87
C TYR A 318 -20.81 19.89 -5.31
N PHE A 319 -20.41 18.67 -5.67
CA PHE A 319 -19.14 18.06 -5.28
C PHE A 319 -18.34 17.71 -6.54
N SER A 320 -17.08 18.14 -6.59
CA SER A 320 -16.17 17.85 -7.69
C SER A 320 -15.86 16.38 -7.90
N THR A 321 -16.19 15.53 -6.92
CA THR A 321 -15.57 14.23 -6.68
C THR A 321 -14.09 14.37 -6.31
N LYS A 322 -13.40 13.25 -6.12
CA LYS A 322 -12.00 13.21 -5.72
C LYS A 322 -11.32 11.97 -6.29
N GLY A 323 -10.00 12.01 -6.37
CA GLY A 323 -9.16 10.94 -6.90
C GLY A 323 -8.02 11.51 -7.74
N ASP A 324 -7.09 10.64 -8.08
CA ASP A 324 -5.92 10.97 -8.90
C ASP A 324 -6.27 10.84 -10.40
N ARG A 325 -5.52 11.54 -11.26
CA ARG A 325 -5.68 11.62 -12.73
C ARG A 325 -7.11 11.98 -13.16
N LEU A 326 -7.76 12.86 -12.41
CA LEU A 326 -9.16 13.18 -12.56
C LEU A 326 -9.33 14.47 -13.37
N THR A 327 -10.34 14.52 -14.23
CA THR A 327 -10.86 15.77 -14.79
C THR A 327 -12.39 15.72 -14.76
N THR A 328 -12.98 16.52 -13.88
CA THR A 328 -14.44 16.68 -13.79
C THR A 328 -14.82 18.12 -14.04
N SER A 329 -16.01 18.36 -14.58
CA SER A 329 -16.53 19.70 -14.76
C SER A 329 -18.04 19.78 -14.57
N MET A 330 -18.52 21.00 -14.39
CA MET A 330 -19.94 21.33 -14.51
C MET A 330 -20.09 22.67 -15.23
N MET A 331 -21.10 22.77 -16.09
CA MET A 331 -21.29 23.90 -17.00
C MET A 331 -22.69 24.48 -16.89
N SER A 332 -22.79 25.80 -16.74
CA SER A 332 -24.07 26.49 -16.60
C SER A 332 -24.89 26.49 -17.90
N THR A 333 -26.17 26.82 -17.78
CA THR A 333 -26.96 27.37 -18.88
C THR A 333 -26.28 28.64 -19.46
N PRO A 334 -26.50 28.97 -20.75
CA PRO A 334 -25.93 30.18 -21.35
C PRO A 334 -26.40 31.47 -20.66
N LEU A 335 -25.46 32.34 -20.35
CA LEU A 335 -25.68 33.68 -19.81
C LEU A 335 -25.60 34.70 -20.94
N ASP A 336 -26.64 35.51 -21.10
CA ASP A 336 -26.67 36.59 -22.10
C ASP A 336 -26.17 37.89 -21.45
N LEU A 337 -24.93 38.27 -21.75
CA LEU A 337 -24.29 39.48 -21.20
C LEU A 337 -24.14 40.58 -22.26
N THR A 338 -24.87 40.48 -23.38
CA THR A 338 -24.72 41.36 -24.55
C THR A 338 -25.03 42.83 -24.23
N GLU A 339 -26.05 43.06 -23.40
CA GLU A 339 -26.50 44.41 -22.99
C GLU A 339 -26.03 44.80 -21.58
N SER A 340 -25.28 43.93 -20.90
CA SER A 340 -24.83 44.17 -19.52
C SER A 340 -23.69 45.18 -19.46
N LYS A 341 -23.50 45.87 -18.32
CA LYS A 341 -22.36 46.80 -18.10
C LYS A 341 -21.41 46.32 -17.01
N SER A 342 -21.94 45.56 -16.06
CA SER A 342 -21.22 44.99 -14.93
C SER A 342 -21.77 43.60 -14.63
N VAL A 343 -20.88 42.64 -14.41
CA VAL A 343 -21.27 41.25 -14.13
C VAL A 343 -20.41 40.72 -13.00
N GLN A 344 -21.04 40.17 -11.96
CA GLN A 344 -20.37 39.56 -10.82
C GLN A 344 -20.86 38.13 -10.62
N LEU A 345 -19.92 37.21 -10.42
CA LEU A 345 -20.21 35.87 -9.93
C LEU A 345 -19.87 35.79 -8.44
N THR A 346 -20.79 35.24 -7.66
CA THR A 346 -20.60 34.88 -6.26
C THR A 346 -20.97 33.42 -6.04
N PHE A 347 -20.22 32.71 -5.22
CA PHE A 347 -20.59 31.35 -4.79
C PHE A 347 -19.90 31.02 -3.46
N ASP A 348 -20.45 30.07 -2.72
CA ASP A 348 -19.78 29.50 -1.56
C ASP A 348 -18.99 28.26 -1.97
N SER A 349 -17.82 28.08 -1.36
CA SER A 349 -17.00 26.91 -1.62
C SER A 349 -16.24 26.42 -0.40
N TRP A 350 -16.13 25.10 -0.29
CA TRP A 350 -15.25 24.41 0.64
C TRP A 350 -14.23 23.62 -0.19
N ARG A 351 -12.95 23.64 0.18
CA ARG A 351 -11.89 23.00 -0.60
C ARG A 351 -10.87 22.30 0.28
N ASP A 352 -10.41 21.15 -0.21
CA ASP A 352 -9.19 20.48 0.20
C ASP A 352 -8.50 19.91 -1.05
N ILE A 353 -7.59 20.70 -1.60
CA ILE A 353 -6.99 20.51 -2.92
C ILE A 353 -5.47 20.55 -2.78
N GLU A 354 -4.75 19.62 -3.43
CA GLU A 354 -3.29 19.58 -3.34
C GLU A 354 -2.67 20.86 -3.92
N LYS A 355 -1.89 21.55 -3.07
CA LYS A 355 -1.36 22.87 -3.39
C LYS A 355 -0.28 22.80 -4.46
N GLY A 356 -0.55 23.43 -5.60
CA GLY A 356 0.37 23.60 -6.72
C GLY A 356 0.28 22.52 -7.80
N TYR A 357 -0.54 21.50 -7.59
CA TYR A 357 -0.66 20.33 -8.47
C TYR A 357 -2.10 20.13 -8.94
N ASP A 358 -3.04 20.17 -8.00
CA ASP A 358 -4.47 20.06 -8.27
C ASP A 358 -5.13 21.44 -8.34
N PHE A 359 -6.18 21.55 -9.17
CA PHE A 359 -6.85 22.82 -9.41
C PHE A 359 -8.36 22.71 -9.55
N LEU A 360 -9.09 23.59 -8.85
CA LEU A 360 -10.45 23.98 -9.23
C LEU A 360 -10.38 25.27 -10.06
N ASN A 361 -10.64 25.17 -11.36
CA ASN A 361 -10.69 26.29 -12.29
C ASN A 361 -12.13 26.79 -12.43
N VAL A 362 -12.29 28.12 -12.48
CA VAL A 362 -13.51 28.78 -12.94
C VAL A 362 -13.22 29.38 -14.31
N ASN A 363 -13.95 28.95 -15.32
CA ASN A 363 -13.77 29.35 -16.71
C ASN A 363 -15.05 29.99 -17.25
N ALA A 364 -14.90 30.92 -18.19
CA ALA A 364 -15.98 31.41 -19.04
C ALA A 364 -15.74 30.94 -20.47
N ILE A 365 -16.77 30.39 -21.10
CA ILE A 365 -16.72 29.82 -22.46
C ILE A 365 -17.64 30.65 -23.35
N ASP A 366 -17.08 31.31 -24.36
CA ASP A 366 -17.87 32.10 -25.31
C ASP A 366 -18.56 31.23 -26.39
N GLU A 367 -19.40 31.86 -27.21
CA GLU A 367 -20.15 31.17 -28.28
C GLU A 367 -19.27 30.52 -29.35
N SER A 368 -17.99 30.91 -29.46
CA SER A 368 -17.03 30.25 -30.36
C SER A 368 -16.42 28.99 -29.75
N GLY A 369 -16.70 28.70 -28.48
CA GLY A 369 -16.05 27.66 -27.69
C GLY A 369 -14.73 28.12 -27.04
N GLY A 370 -14.40 29.41 -27.12
CA GLY A 370 -13.20 29.97 -26.51
C GLY A 370 -13.26 29.92 -24.99
N LYS A 371 -12.43 29.06 -24.37
CA LYS A 371 -12.31 28.93 -22.91
C LYS A 371 -11.34 29.97 -22.35
N THR A 372 -11.82 30.85 -21.47
CA THR A 372 -11.01 31.81 -20.73
C THR A 372 -11.05 31.50 -19.24
N LYS A 373 -9.88 31.25 -18.63
CA LYS A 373 -9.76 31.00 -17.19
C LYS A 373 -9.90 32.30 -16.41
N VAL A 374 -10.92 32.39 -15.56
CA VAL A 374 -11.19 33.54 -14.69
C VAL A 374 -10.39 33.42 -13.40
N LYS A 375 -10.39 32.24 -12.80
CA LYS A 375 -9.70 31.97 -11.53
C LYS A 375 -9.29 30.50 -11.43
N ALA A 376 -8.23 30.24 -10.68
CA ALA A 376 -7.85 28.89 -10.23
C ALA A 376 -7.66 28.90 -8.71
N TYR A 377 -8.14 27.84 -8.06
CA TYR A 377 -7.94 27.53 -6.66
C TYR A 377 -7.10 26.26 -6.54
N SER A 378 -6.16 26.24 -5.61
CA SER A 378 -5.22 25.14 -5.35
C SER A 378 -4.79 25.25 -3.89
N ASP A 379 -5.79 25.15 -3.01
CA ASP A 379 -5.70 25.44 -1.59
C ASP A 379 -6.70 24.61 -0.77
N THR A 380 -6.41 24.51 0.52
CA THR A 380 -7.34 23.94 1.53
C THR A 380 -7.95 25.07 2.33
N THR A 381 -9.28 25.15 2.40
CA THR A 381 -10.00 26.13 3.22
C THR A 381 -10.42 25.59 4.58
N GLY A 382 -10.77 24.30 4.66
CA GLY A 382 -11.28 23.64 5.87
C GLY A 382 -12.63 24.16 6.39
N LYS A 383 -13.25 25.10 5.68
CA LYS A 383 -14.56 25.71 5.95
C LYS A 383 -15.13 26.31 4.66
N TRP A 384 -16.44 26.56 4.65
CA TRP A 384 -17.07 27.29 3.55
C TRP A 384 -16.58 28.75 3.51
N VAL A 385 -16.27 29.22 2.31
CA VAL A 385 -15.87 30.60 2.01
C VAL A 385 -16.67 31.13 0.83
N THR A 386 -17.16 32.37 0.95
CA THR A 386 -17.83 33.05 -0.15
C THR A 386 -16.81 33.69 -1.08
N GLU A 387 -16.81 33.24 -2.33
CA GLU A 387 -15.98 33.76 -3.40
C GLU A 387 -16.74 34.84 -4.17
N LYS A 388 -16.00 35.85 -4.66
CA LYS A 388 -16.54 36.91 -5.52
C LYS A 388 -15.58 37.19 -6.66
N MET A 389 -16.10 37.26 -7.88
CA MET A 389 -15.29 37.58 -9.05
C MET A 389 -16.03 38.46 -10.04
N ASP A 390 -15.26 39.36 -10.65
CA ASP A 390 -15.73 40.23 -11.73
C ASP A 390 -15.67 39.46 -13.06
N LEU A 391 -16.81 39.41 -13.74
CA LEU A 391 -16.97 38.82 -15.07
C LEU A 391 -17.18 39.90 -16.14
N SER A 392 -16.99 41.18 -15.81
CA SER A 392 -17.26 42.30 -16.74
C SER A 392 -16.37 42.27 -17.98
N GLY A 393 -15.26 41.52 -17.98
CA GLY A 393 -14.46 41.25 -19.19
C GLY A 393 -15.21 40.48 -20.30
N PHE A 394 -16.36 39.89 -19.98
CA PHE A 394 -17.22 39.15 -20.91
C PHE A 394 -18.49 39.92 -21.32
N VAL A 395 -18.65 41.16 -20.86
CA VAL A 395 -19.71 42.05 -21.33
C VAL A 395 -19.69 42.16 -22.86
N GLY A 396 -20.88 42.17 -23.46
CA GLY A 396 -21.05 42.19 -24.91
C GLY A 396 -21.05 40.81 -25.57
N LYS A 397 -20.99 39.72 -24.80
CA LYS A 397 -20.98 38.34 -25.28
C LYS A 397 -22.06 37.48 -24.62
N LYS A 398 -22.40 36.35 -25.22
CA LYS A 398 -23.02 35.24 -24.49
C LYS A 398 -21.94 34.26 -24.05
N VAL A 399 -22.01 33.81 -22.81
CA VAL A 399 -21.02 32.90 -22.24
C VAL A 399 -21.67 31.81 -21.40
N LYS A 400 -20.99 30.68 -21.25
CA LYS A 400 -21.29 29.69 -20.20
C LYS A 400 -20.22 29.77 -19.13
N LEU A 401 -20.60 29.57 -17.87
CA LEU A 401 -19.65 29.36 -16.78
C LEU A 401 -19.35 27.88 -16.63
N GLU A 402 -18.08 27.56 -16.41
CA GLU A 402 -17.62 26.20 -16.13
C GLU A 402 -16.79 26.21 -14.84
N PHE A 403 -17.08 25.25 -13.98
CA PHE A 403 -16.19 24.83 -12.91
C PHE A 403 -15.52 23.53 -13.33
N GLU A 404 -14.21 23.46 -13.30
CA GLU A 404 -13.41 22.33 -13.76
C GLU A 404 -12.40 21.95 -12.68
N TYR A 405 -12.48 20.71 -12.19
CA TYR A 405 -11.56 20.15 -11.21
C TYR A 405 -10.60 19.19 -11.91
N VAL A 406 -9.30 19.44 -11.76
CA VAL A 406 -8.23 18.67 -12.41
C VAL A 406 -7.22 18.24 -11.36
N THR A 407 -6.88 16.96 -11.33
CA THR A 407 -5.86 16.41 -10.43
C THR A 407 -4.69 15.78 -11.17
N ASP A 408 -3.54 15.75 -10.52
CA ASP A 408 -2.31 15.16 -11.06
C ASP A 408 -2.27 13.63 -10.85
N GLU A 409 -1.09 13.02 -10.97
CA GLU A 409 -0.94 11.57 -10.89
C GLU A 409 -1.00 11.00 -9.47
N TYR A 410 -0.78 11.80 -8.42
CA TYR A 410 -0.60 11.30 -7.06
C TYR A 410 -1.14 12.28 -6.02
N THR A 411 -1.74 11.76 -4.95
CA THR A 411 -2.09 12.56 -3.75
C THR A 411 -3.26 13.52 -3.97
N SER A 412 -4.47 13.00 -3.95
CA SER A 412 -5.68 13.83 -3.92
C SER A 412 -6.16 14.18 -2.51
N GLY A 413 -6.62 15.42 -2.32
CA GLY A 413 -7.37 15.85 -1.14
C GLY A 413 -8.83 15.41 -1.17
N GLU A 414 -9.66 15.93 -0.27
CA GLU A 414 -11.11 15.64 -0.26
C GLU A 414 -11.91 16.35 -1.38
N GLY A 415 -11.25 17.15 -2.23
CA GLY A 415 -11.82 17.80 -3.41
C GLY A 415 -12.47 19.16 -3.10
N ALA A 416 -13.45 19.56 -3.91
CA ALA A 416 -14.16 20.83 -3.79
C ALA A 416 -15.68 20.64 -3.70
N PHE A 417 -16.30 21.39 -2.80
CA PHE A 417 -17.75 21.50 -2.67
C PHE A 417 -18.17 22.93 -2.98
N LEU A 418 -19.22 23.12 -3.76
CA LEU A 418 -19.71 24.41 -4.25
C LEU A 418 -21.20 24.54 -3.98
N ASP A 419 -21.64 25.71 -3.54
CA ASP A 419 -23.03 26.00 -3.20
C ASP A 419 -23.34 27.48 -3.44
N ASN A 420 -24.62 27.86 -3.41
CA ASN A 420 -25.10 29.24 -3.54
C ASN A 420 -24.50 30.02 -4.73
N ILE A 421 -24.39 29.36 -5.88
CA ILE A 421 -23.83 29.95 -7.10
C ILE A 421 -24.82 30.99 -7.64
N GLN A 422 -24.36 32.23 -7.80
CA GLN A 422 -25.17 33.33 -8.28
C GLN A 422 -24.38 34.20 -9.25
N VAL A 423 -25.00 34.56 -10.37
CA VAL A 423 -24.49 35.59 -11.29
C VAL A 423 -25.44 36.76 -11.26
N GLU A 424 -24.90 37.94 -10.98
CA GLU A 424 -25.60 39.21 -11.01
C GLU A 424 -25.07 40.06 -12.17
N ALA A 425 -25.96 40.55 -13.02
CA ALA A 425 -25.66 41.52 -14.08
C ALA A 425 -26.43 42.81 -13.83
N ASP A 426 -25.72 43.94 -13.72
CA ASP A 426 -26.27 45.27 -13.47
C ASP A 426 -27.27 45.34 -12.29
N GLY A 427 -26.95 44.64 -11.20
CA GLY A 427 -27.80 44.59 -10.00
C GLY A 427 -28.94 43.56 -10.05
N SER A 428 -29.09 42.82 -11.15
CA SER A 428 -30.13 41.80 -11.33
C SER A 428 -29.54 40.40 -11.38
N ILE A 429 -30.11 39.46 -10.61
CA ILE A 429 -29.70 38.06 -10.63
C ILE A 429 -30.17 37.40 -11.93
N ILE A 430 -29.21 36.93 -12.73
CA ILE A 430 -29.46 36.24 -14.01
C ILE A 430 -29.21 34.73 -13.95
N LEU A 431 -28.51 34.26 -12.92
CA LEU A 431 -28.38 32.85 -12.57
C LEU A 431 -28.36 32.73 -11.05
N LYS A 432 -29.09 31.77 -10.50
CA LYS A 432 -29.00 31.36 -9.10
C LYS A 432 -29.23 29.86 -8.99
N ASP A 433 -28.29 29.18 -8.36
CA ASP A 433 -28.35 27.74 -8.14
C ASP A 433 -27.76 27.36 -6.78
N GLN A 434 -28.52 26.58 -6.02
CA GLN A 434 -28.16 26.07 -4.70
C GLN A 434 -28.04 24.53 -4.72
N ALA A 435 -27.84 23.94 -5.90
CA ALA A 435 -27.84 22.50 -6.14
C ALA A 435 -29.15 21.77 -5.78
N GLU A 436 -30.27 22.51 -5.73
CA GLU A 436 -31.59 21.98 -5.38
C GLU A 436 -32.44 21.73 -6.63
N GLY A 437 -33.17 20.61 -6.64
CA GLY A 437 -34.06 20.28 -7.76
C GLY A 437 -33.30 19.91 -9.03
N THR A 438 -33.69 20.49 -10.17
CA THR A 438 -33.11 20.15 -11.49
C THR A 438 -31.75 20.79 -11.77
N GLY A 439 -31.38 21.85 -11.04
CA GLY A 439 -30.14 22.63 -11.26
C GLY A 439 -30.10 23.41 -12.59
N GLU A 440 -29.18 24.38 -12.65
CA GLU A 440 -28.81 25.19 -13.82
C GLU A 440 -27.49 24.71 -14.45
N PHE A 441 -26.84 23.70 -13.85
CA PHE A 441 -25.58 23.13 -14.31
C PHE A 441 -25.75 21.74 -14.91
N THR A 442 -25.17 21.53 -16.09
CA THR A 442 -24.92 20.20 -16.64
C THR A 442 -23.65 19.64 -16.04
N LEU A 443 -23.73 18.48 -15.38
CA LEU A 443 -22.61 17.86 -14.68
C LEU A 443 -21.88 16.85 -15.58
N ASN A 444 -20.55 16.92 -15.59
CA ASN A 444 -19.66 15.94 -16.21
C ASN A 444 -18.61 15.50 -15.18
N GLY A 445 -18.95 14.48 -14.38
CA GLY A 445 -18.10 13.99 -13.30
C GLY A 445 -18.35 14.65 -11.94
N PHE A 446 -18.70 15.95 -11.90
CA PHE A 446 -19.28 16.56 -10.70
C PHE A 446 -20.56 15.81 -10.29
N LYS A 447 -20.89 15.82 -9.00
CA LYS A 447 -22.08 15.16 -8.43
C LYS A 447 -22.85 16.11 -7.53
N VAL A 448 -24.14 15.85 -7.38
CA VAL A 448 -24.94 16.45 -6.29
C VAL A 448 -24.64 15.66 -5.02
N PHE A 449 -24.26 16.37 -3.97
CA PHE A 449 -23.90 15.85 -2.65
C PHE A 449 -24.92 16.30 -1.62
N ASP A 450 -25.46 15.35 -0.86
CA ASP A 450 -26.59 15.55 0.06
C ASP A 450 -26.18 15.56 1.54
N GLY A 451 -24.89 15.64 1.85
CA GLY A 451 -24.38 15.53 3.22
C GLY A 451 -24.13 14.10 3.69
N SER A 452 -24.53 13.07 2.93
CA SER A 452 -24.44 11.68 3.39
C SER A 452 -23.00 11.18 3.57
N PRO A 453 -22.76 10.30 4.54
CA PRO A 453 -21.46 9.65 4.69
C PRO A 453 -21.20 8.67 3.56
N THR A 454 -19.92 8.45 3.25
CA THR A 454 -19.52 7.34 2.38
C THR A 454 -19.29 6.09 3.22
N TYR A 455 -19.81 4.95 2.77
CA TYR A 455 -19.69 3.66 3.47
C TYR A 455 -18.53 2.85 2.88
N PHE A 456 -17.72 2.27 3.77
CA PHE A 456 -16.54 1.50 3.39
C PHE A 456 -16.58 0.10 3.98
N PRO A 457 -16.08 -0.92 3.25
CA PRO A 457 -15.98 -2.26 3.77
C PRO A 457 -14.99 -2.30 4.93
N ASN A 458 -15.35 -3.07 5.95
CA ASN A 458 -14.44 -3.43 7.04
C ASN A 458 -14.69 -4.89 7.45
N TYR A 459 -13.64 -5.56 7.92
CA TYR A 459 -13.73 -6.98 8.25
C TYR A 459 -12.58 -7.43 9.15
N TYR A 460 -12.79 -8.55 9.83
CA TYR A 460 -11.70 -9.26 10.50
C TYR A 460 -11.10 -10.32 9.57
N LEU A 461 -9.78 -10.46 9.60
CA LEU A 461 -9.07 -11.60 9.04
C LEU A 461 -8.43 -12.39 10.19
N VAL A 462 -8.58 -13.70 10.18
CA VAL A 462 -8.01 -14.58 11.21
C VAL A 462 -7.16 -15.64 10.55
N GLU A 463 -5.96 -15.81 11.07
CA GLU A 463 -5.02 -16.84 10.64
C GLU A 463 -4.33 -17.50 11.85
N TYR A 464 -3.74 -18.67 11.62
CA TYR A 464 -2.95 -19.37 12.63
C TYR A 464 -1.47 -19.26 12.27
N ARG A 465 -0.69 -18.55 13.09
CA ARG A 465 0.74 -18.33 12.89
C ARG A 465 1.55 -19.23 13.80
N THR A 466 2.53 -19.90 13.23
CA THR A 466 3.41 -20.85 13.90
C THR A 466 4.86 -20.42 13.69
N HIS A 467 5.82 -21.29 14.04
CA HIS A 467 7.24 -21.06 13.80
C HIS A 467 7.79 -22.03 12.76
N ASN A 468 6.93 -22.48 11.84
CA ASN A 468 7.27 -23.36 10.73
C ASN A 468 7.45 -22.55 9.44
N GLY A 469 8.13 -23.12 8.45
CA GLY A 469 8.27 -22.49 7.13
C GLY A 469 8.90 -21.10 7.19
N VAL A 470 8.41 -20.16 6.40
CA VAL A 470 8.83 -18.74 6.43
C VAL A 470 8.56 -18.08 7.79
N ASP A 471 7.56 -18.55 8.55
CA ASP A 471 7.22 -17.98 9.85
C ASP A 471 8.19 -18.39 10.97
N LYS A 472 9.19 -19.23 10.68
CA LYS A 472 10.36 -19.38 11.56
C LYS A 472 11.03 -18.03 11.85
N GLY A 473 10.95 -17.08 10.91
CA GLY A 473 11.45 -15.72 11.06
C GLY A 473 10.86 -14.96 12.25
N LEU A 474 9.66 -15.32 12.71
CA LEU A 474 9.04 -14.74 13.91
C LEU A 474 9.84 -15.06 15.18
N LEU A 475 10.54 -16.20 15.24
CA LEU A 475 11.45 -16.54 16.34
C LEU A 475 12.78 -15.81 16.25
N HIS A 476 13.28 -15.60 15.05
CA HIS A 476 14.62 -15.10 14.80
C HIS A 476 14.60 -13.58 14.62
N ARG A 477 14.21 -12.89 15.70
CA ARG A 477 14.30 -11.43 15.84
C ARG A 477 14.92 -11.09 17.18
N SER A 478 15.36 -9.84 17.34
CA SER A 478 15.81 -9.34 18.64
C SER A 478 14.71 -9.41 19.70
N VAL A 479 13.44 -9.34 19.28
CA VAL A 479 12.26 -9.64 20.08
C VAL A 479 11.44 -10.70 19.35
N PRO A 480 11.45 -11.96 19.81
CA PRO A 480 10.66 -13.05 19.21
C PRO A 480 9.15 -12.85 19.36
N TYR A 481 8.39 -13.21 18.34
CA TYR A 481 6.93 -13.11 18.30
C TYR A 481 6.30 -14.47 18.65
N ASP A 482 5.27 -14.47 19.49
CA ASP A 482 4.61 -15.67 19.98
C ASP A 482 3.62 -16.27 18.95
N PRO A 483 3.56 -17.60 18.77
CA PRO A 483 2.66 -18.23 17.82
C PRO A 483 1.23 -18.27 18.37
N GLY A 484 0.24 -18.44 17.50
CA GLY A 484 -1.16 -18.59 17.88
C GLY A 484 -2.14 -18.09 16.84
N MET A 485 -3.39 -17.90 17.25
CA MET A 485 -4.41 -17.25 16.45
C MET A 485 -4.13 -15.75 16.39
N VAL A 486 -3.85 -15.22 15.21
CA VAL A 486 -3.67 -13.78 14.99
C VAL A 486 -4.93 -13.20 14.37
N VAL A 487 -5.47 -12.15 14.99
CA VAL A 487 -6.65 -11.43 14.53
C VAL A 487 -6.20 -10.10 13.93
N TRP A 488 -6.60 -9.86 12.69
CA TRP A 488 -6.35 -8.63 11.96
C TRP A 488 -7.67 -7.90 11.73
N TYR A 489 -7.64 -6.57 11.74
CA TYR A 489 -8.77 -5.73 11.36
C TYR A 489 -8.40 -4.89 10.14
N TYR A 490 -9.24 -4.96 9.11
CA TYR A 490 -9.18 -4.11 7.92
C TYR A 490 -10.26 -3.04 7.98
N ASP A 491 -9.90 -1.80 7.64
CA ASP A 491 -10.77 -0.63 7.61
C ASP A 491 -10.62 0.15 6.30
N GLY A 492 -11.55 -0.06 5.37
CA GLY A 492 -11.49 0.52 4.03
C GLY A 492 -11.56 2.05 3.98
N ARG A 493 -11.88 2.73 5.09
CA ARG A 493 -11.88 4.21 5.15
C ARG A 493 -10.48 4.82 4.98
N TYR A 494 -9.45 4.00 5.20
CA TYR A 494 -8.04 4.39 5.16
C TYR A 494 -7.32 3.90 3.91
N GLU A 495 -7.99 3.21 2.99
CA GLU A 495 -7.40 2.74 1.72
C GLU A 495 -6.12 1.91 1.93
N GLU A 496 -4.93 2.49 1.72
CA GLU A 496 -3.61 1.86 1.98
C GLU A 496 -2.80 2.61 3.05
N ASP A 497 -3.41 3.57 3.76
CA ASP A 497 -2.76 4.39 4.77
C ASP A 497 -2.69 3.68 6.14
N ASN A 498 -1.46 3.48 6.60
CA ASN A 498 -1.13 2.98 7.94
C ASN A 498 -0.25 3.95 8.75
N GLN A 499 -0.32 5.26 8.48
CA GLN A 499 0.37 6.31 9.22
C GLN A 499 -0.29 6.55 10.60
N THR A 500 -0.28 5.51 11.43
CA THR A 500 -1.02 5.44 12.69
C THR A 500 -0.54 6.42 13.75
N GLY A 501 0.60 7.10 13.56
CA GLY A 501 0.96 8.26 14.38
C GLY A 501 0.08 9.48 14.12
N LYS A 502 -0.42 9.66 12.89
CA LYS A 502 -1.36 10.73 12.52
C LYS A 502 -2.80 10.41 12.93
N HIS A 503 -3.20 9.14 12.90
CA HIS A 503 -4.52 8.66 13.32
C HIS A 503 -4.44 7.44 14.27
N PRO A 504 -3.99 7.64 15.53
CA PRO A 504 -3.77 6.54 16.48
C PRO A 504 -4.98 5.62 16.65
N GLY A 505 -4.73 4.31 16.61
CA GLY A 505 -5.76 3.27 16.68
C GLY A 505 -6.43 2.92 15.35
N TYR A 506 -6.25 3.73 14.32
CA TYR A 506 -6.82 3.53 12.99
C TYR A 506 -5.74 3.25 11.92
N GLY A 507 -6.14 3.08 10.66
CA GLY A 507 -5.29 2.63 9.56
C GLY A 507 -5.90 1.44 8.83
N PHE A 508 -5.52 1.24 7.58
CA PHE A 508 -6.18 0.31 6.66
C PHE A 508 -6.12 -1.15 7.12
N LEU A 509 -5.03 -1.55 7.78
CA LEU A 509 -4.83 -2.91 8.28
C LEU A 509 -4.05 -2.89 9.60
N GLY A 510 -4.39 -3.76 10.53
CA GLY A 510 -3.58 -3.95 11.73
C GLY A 510 -3.95 -5.18 12.54
N VAL A 511 -2.96 -5.73 13.23
CA VAL A 511 -3.10 -6.82 14.19
C VAL A 511 -3.75 -6.29 15.48
N VAL A 512 -4.65 -7.09 16.03
CA VAL A 512 -5.23 -6.87 17.37
C VAL A 512 -4.37 -7.59 18.39
N ASP A 513 -3.84 -6.84 19.35
CA ASP A 513 -2.99 -7.39 20.41
C ASP A 513 -3.83 -8.11 21.48
N ALA A 514 -3.62 -9.40 21.69
CA ALA A 514 -4.29 -10.15 22.76
C ALA A 514 -3.97 -9.58 24.16
N HIS A 515 -2.74 -9.10 24.39
CA HIS A 515 -2.23 -8.76 25.72
C HIS A 515 -2.12 -7.24 25.89
N GLN A 516 -3.18 -6.62 26.40
CA GLN A 516 -3.30 -5.17 26.60
C GLN A 516 -2.48 -4.63 27.80
N THR A 517 -1.24 -5.12 27.97
CA THR A 517 -0.33 -4.74 29.07
C THR A 517 0.90 -4.04 28.52
N ALA A 518 1.16 -2.83 29.01
CA ALA A 518 2.29 -2.03 28.56
C ALA A 518 3.64 -2.67 28.89
N LEU A 519 4.44 -2.95 27.85
CA LEU A 519 5.87 -3.18 27.98
C LEU A 519 6.58 -1.81 28.10
N LYS A 520 7.27 -1.58 29.21
CA LYS A 520 7.91 -0.30 29.53
C LYS A 520 9.38 -0.49 29.86
N ASP A 521 10.18 0.53 29.57
CA ASP A 521 11.56 0.60 30.05
C ASP A 521 11.62 0.96 31.55
N LYS A 522 12.83 0.99 32.11
CA LYS A 522 13.07 1.38 33.52
C LYS A 522 12.63 2.82 33.85
N ALA A 523 12.51 3.69 32.85
CA ALA A 523 12.01 5.06 33.02
C ALA A 523 10.48 5.15 32.94
N GLY A 524 9.79 4.02 32.69
CA GLY A 524 8.34 3.95 32.58
C GLY A 524 7.79 4.34 31.20
N LYS A 525 8.66 4.57 30.21
CA LYS A 525 8.26 4.87 28.83
C LYS A 525 7.85 3.58 28.12
N ALA A 526 6.73 3.62 27.40
CA ALA A 526 6.26 2.49 26.61
C ALA A 526 7.25 2.17 25.48
N ALA A 527 7.51 0.87 25.28
CA ALA A 527 8.27 0.38 24.15
C ALA A 527 7.53 0.62 22.82
N LYS A 528 8.28 0.61 21.71
CA LYS A 528 7.73 0.72 20.34
C LYS A 528 6.77 -0.41 20.02
N THR A 529 5.93 -0.22 19.00
CA THR A 529 4.91 -1.18 18.58
C THR A 529 5.50 -2.56 18.30
N SER A 530 6.63 -2.65 17.59
CA SER A 530 7.40 -3.91 17.39
C SER A 530 7.74 -4.72 18.65
N VAL A 531 7.78 -4.08 19.82
CA VAL A 531 7.99 -4.76 21.10
C VAL A 531 6.65 -5.07 21.77
N GLN A 532 5.68 -4.15 21.71
CA GLN A 532 4.35 -4.34 22.30
C GLN A 532 3.62 -5.53 21.68
N ILE A 533 3.56 -5.61 20.35
CA ILE A 533 2.70 -6.58 19.65
C ILE A 533 3.35 -7.95 19.42
N LYS A 534 4.50 -8.22 20.06
CA LYS A 534 5.18 -9.52 19.94
C LYS A 534 4.28 -10.69 20.37
N ASP A 535 3.38 -10.43 21.32
CA ASP A 535 2.45 -11.38 21.93
C ASP A 535 1.01 -11.08 21.55
N ALA A 536 0.80 -10.48 20.38
CA ALA A 536 -0.53 -10.22 19.86
C ALA A 536 -1.35 -11.49 19.60
N ALA A 537 -0.70 -12.65 19.44
CA ALA A 537 -1.38 -13.91 19.17
C ALA A 537 -2.21 -14.40 20.36
N PHE A 538 -3.45 -14.79 20.08
CA PHE A 538 -4.37 -15.45 21.01
C PHE A 538 -4.06 -16.95 21.07
N GLY A 539 -4.04 -17.53 22.28
CA GLY A 539 -3.63 -18.92 22.47
C GLY A 539 -3.88 -19.45 23.88
N PHE A 540 -3.62 -20.75 24.08
CA PHE A 540 -3.67 -21.37 25.42
C PHE A 540 -2.34 -21.27 26.16
N ASP A 541 -1.24 -21.14 25.42
CA ASP A 541 0.10 -21.13 25.98
C ASP A 541 0.42 -19.80 26.67
N LYS A 542 1.33 -19.88 27.64
CA LYS A 542 1.95 -18.70 28.23
C LYS A 542 2.84 -18.01 27.20
N THR A 543 2.81 -16.68 27.14
CA THR A 543 3.69 -15.88 26.26
C THR A 543 5.15 -16.01 26.69
N ARG A 544 6.08 -15.76 25.76
CA ARG A 544 7.51 -15.79 26.08
C ARG A 544 7.88 -14.63 27.00
N PRO A 545 8.72 -14.86 28.03
CA PRO A 545 9.30 -13.75 28.78
C PRO A 545 10.17 -12.89 27.86
N ILE A 546 10.25 -11.59 28.14
CA ILE A 546 11.07 -10.65 27.37
C ILE A 546 12.16 -10.04 28.24
N GLN A 547 13.35 -9.93 27.66
CA GLN A 547 14.43 -9.07 28.09
C GLN A 547 15.04 -8.41 26.86
N PHE A 548 14.70 -7.14 26.61
CA PHE A 548 15.19 -6.37 25.47
C PHE A 548 15.59 -4.98 25.91
N GLY A 549 16.89 -4.71 25.92
CA GLY A 549 17.44 -3.53 26.59
C GLY A 549 17.01 -3.52 28.07
N ASP A 550 16.34 -2.45 28.48
CA ASP A 550 15.79 -2.26 29.83
C ASP A 550 14.33 -2.69 29.98
N VAL A 551 13.70 -3.19 28.92
CA VAL A 551 12.32 -3.71 28.96
C VAL A 551 12.35 -5.17 29.40
N THR A 552 11.71 -5.47 30.53
CA THR A 552 11.63 -6.84 31.08
C THR A 552 10.22 -7.19 31.51
N GLN A 553 9.76 -8.39 31.16
CA GLN A 553 8.47 -8.92 31.62
C GLN A 553 8.53 -10.45 31.68
N LEU A 554 7.96 -11.04 32.73
CA LEU A 554 7.68 -12.47 32.74
C LEU A 554 6.55 -12.78 31.75
N GLY A 555 6.55 -14.01 31.21
CA GLY A 555 5.46 -14.45 30.34
C GLY A 555 4.08 -14.27 31.00
N LEU A 556 3.09 -13.93 30.19
CA LEU A 556 1.70 -13.71 30.57
C LEU A 556 0.87 -14.97 30.26
N PRO A 557 -0.21 -15.26 31.01
CA PRO A 557 -1.13 -16.34 30.67
C PRO A 557 -1.74 -16.13 29.28
N GLY A 558 -1.88 -17.20 28.50
CA GLY A 558 -2.50 -17.14 27.18
C GLY A 558 -3.96 -16.72 27.23
N ILE A 559 -4.38 -15.95 26.22
CA ILE A 559 -5.75 -15.49 26.03
C ILE A 559 -6.35 -16.20 24.80
N PRO A 560 -7.26 -17.17 24.98
CA PRO A 560 -7.76 -17.98 23.86
C PRO A 560 -9.00 -17.38 23.18
N THR A 561 -9.39 -16.15 23.50
CA THR A 561 -10.63 -15.56 22.99
C THR A 561 -10.44 -14.10 22.67
N PHE A 562 -10.70 -13.75 21.42
CA PHE A 562 -10.89 -12.38 20.96
C PHE A 562 -12.36 -11.99 21.12
N SER A 563 -12.60 -10.76 21.56
CA SER A 563 -13.93 -10.14 21.62
C SER A 563 -13.81 -8.67 21.25
N ASP A 564 -14.54 -8.21 20.24
CA ASP A 564 -14.53 -6.80 19.80
C ASP A 564 -15.19 -5.83 20.79
N GLY A 565 -15.81 -6.35 21.85
CA GLY A 565 -16.36 -5.56 22.96
C GLY A 565 -15.30 -5.07 23.94
N LEU A 566 -14.10 -5.65 23.92
CA LEU A 566 -12.96 -5.24 24.75
C LEU A 566 -12.24 -4.02 24.14
N ASP A 567 -11.40 -3.37 24.95
CA ASP A 567 -10.59 -2.24 24.52
C ASP A 567 -9.20 -2.73 24.05
N TYR A 568 -8.87 -2.43 22.80
CA TYR A 568 -7.57 -2.71 22.19
C TYR A 568 -6.83 -1.45 21.76
N SER A 569 -7.28 -0.26 22.22
CA SER A 569 -6.69 1.03 21.83
C SER A 569 -5.28 1.25 22.37
N THR A 570 -4.83 0.44 23.33
CA THR A 570 -3.54 0.53 24.03
C THR A 570 -3.15 1.98 24.36
N PRO A 571 -3.78 2.65 25.34
CA PRO A 571 -3.54 4.09 25.61
C PRO A 571 -2.07 4.47 25.89
N PHE A 572 -1.24 3.51 26.30
CA PHE A 572 0.20 3.68 26.51
C PHE A 572 1.03 3.62 25.22
N ASN A 573 0.47 3.07 24.13
CA ASN A 573 1.05 3.04 22.79
C ASN A 573 -0.03 3.23 21.71
N PRO A 574 -0.70 4.41 21.62
CA PRO A 574 -1.91 4.56 20.81
C PRO A 574 -1.73 4.24 19.31
N ALA A 575 -0.57 4.56 18.73
CA ALA A 575 -0.28 4.26 17.33
C ALA A 575 -0.12 2.75 17.04
N GLY A 576 0.20 1.93 18.05
CA GLY A 576 0.25 0.48 17.95
C GLY A 576 -0.99 -0.24 18.48
N GLY A 577 -2.04 0.50 18.86
CA GLY A 577 -3.32 -0.06 19.25
C GLY A 577 -4.30 -0.15 18.09
N LYS A 578 -5.48 -0.72 18.34
CA LYS A 578 -6.61 -0.72 17.41
C LYS A 578 -7.90 -0.27 18.08
N ILE A 579 -8.57 0.70 17.47
CA ILE A 579 -9.93 1.09 17.81
C ILE A 579 -10.88 0.30 16.89
N LEU A 580 -11.61 -0.64 17.49
CA LEU A 580 -12.46 -1.59 16.76
C LEU A 580 -13.94 -1.20 16.82
N PRO A 581 -14.73 -1.55 15.79
CA PRO A 581 -16.19 -1.48 15.88
C PRO A 581 -16.69 -2.53 16.89
N LYS A 582 -17.61 -2.12 17.77
CA LYS A 582 -18.18 -2.99 18.82
C LYS A 582 -19.42 -3.71 18.30
N ASN A 583 -19.22 -4.64 17.38
CA ASN A 583 -20.28 -5.39 16.72
C ASN A 583 -20.70 -6.65 17.50
N GLY A 584 -19.99 -6.99 18.57
CA GLY A 584 -20.21 -8.17 19.40
C GLY A 584 -19.52 -9.42 18.87
N ILE A 585 -18.59 -9.32 17.91
CA ILE A 585 -17.84 -10.46 17.39
C ILE A 585 -17.02 -11.10 18.50
N ASN A 586 -17.15 -12.41 18.62
CA ASN A 586 -16.35 -13.25 19.50
C ASN A 586 -15.74 -14.40 18.70
N ILE A 587 -14.43 -14.60 18.86
CA ILE A 587 -13.66 -15.66 18.21
C ILE A 587 -12.91 -16.42 19.29
N LYS A 588 -13.38 -17.63 19.57
CA LYS A 588 -12.84 -18.48 20.64
C LYS A 588 -12.04 -19.63 20.05
N LEU A 589 -10.78 -19.74 20.43
CA LEU A 589 -9.96 -20.92 20.21
C LEU A 589 -10.51 -22.08 21.08
N LYS A 590 -10.96 -23.15 20.44
CA LYS A 590 -11.57 -24.33 21.08
C LYS A 590 -10.55 -25.43 21.32
N SER A 591 -9.66 -25.63 20.36
CA SER A 591 -8.56 -26.60 20.44
C SER A 591 -7.44 -26.21 19.49
N GLU A 592 -6.23 -26.64 19.82
CA GLU A 592 -5.02 -26.45 19.02
C GLU A 592 -4.32 -27.81 18.90
N ASN A 593 -3.97 -28.20 17.67
CA ASN A 593 -3.20 -29.40 17.39
C ASN A 593 -1.87 -29.00 16.73
N LYS A 594 -0.87 -28.71 17.56
CA LYS A 594 0.47 -28.28 17.12
C LYS A 594 1.17 -29.30 16.22
N ARG A 595 0.90 -30.60 16.42
CA ARG A 595 1.48 -31.66 15.58
C ARG A 595 0.92 -31.65 14.16
N GLN A 596 -0.35 -31.33 14.01
CA GLN A 596 -1.01 -31.24 12.69
C GLN A 596 -1.02 -29.81 12.12
N GLY A 597 -0.48 -28.83 12.85
CA GLY A 597 -0.48 -27.43 12.43
C GLY A 597 -1.88 -26.86 12.22
N ASN A 598 -2.86 -27.20 13.07
CA ASN A 598 -4.22 -26.68 12.93
C ASN A 598 -4.89 -26.27 14.25
N ILE A 599 -5.88 -25.38 14.14
CA ILE A 599 -6.71 -24.88 15.23
C ILE A 599 -8.19 -25.00 14.89
N LEU A 600 -9.02 -25.15 15.92
CA LEU A 600 -10.48 -25.09 15.83
C LEU A 600 -10.98 -23.82 16.52
N LEU A 601 -11.73 -23.01 15.80
CA LEU A 601 -12.34 -21.77 16.25
C LEU A 601 -13.86 -21.93 16.38
N GLU A 602 -14.44 -21.30 17.40
CA GLU A 602 -15.88 -21.01 17.50
C GLU A 602 -16.07 -19.50 17.28
N VAL A 603 -16.83 -19.13 16.26
CA VAL A 603 -17.09 -17.74 15.85
C VAL A 603 -18.57 -17.43 16.09
N SER A 604 -18.86 -16.29 16.68
CA SER A 604 -20.23 -15.90 17.02
C SER A 604 -20.37 -14.41 17.27
N ILE A 605 -21.61 -13.92 17.28
CA ILE A 605 -21.97 -12.63 17.86
C ILE A 605 -22.44 -12.82 19.31
N ALA A 606 -21.94 -12.02 20.25
CA ALA A 606 -22.44 -11.97 21.61
C ALA A 606 -23.93 -11.61 21.59
N LYS A 607 -24.75 -12.38 22.32
CA LYS A 607 -26.12 -11.96 22.58
C LYS A 607 -26.05 -10.69 23.43
N LYS A 608 -26.63 -9.60 22.92
CA LYS A 608 -26.79 -8.34 23.66
C LYS A 608 -27.58 -8.56 24.94
#